data_AF-A0A1C5RVC6-F1
#
_entry.id   AF-A0A1C5RVC6-F1
#
_cell.length_a   1.000
_cell.length_b   1.000
_cell.length_c   1.000
_cell.angle_alpha   90.00
_cell.angle_beta   90.00
_cell.angle_gamma   90.00
#
_symmetry.space_group_name_H-M   'P 1'
#
loop_
_entity.id
_entity.type
_entity.pdbx_description
1 polymer ?
#
loop_
_entity_poly.entity_id
_entity_poly.type
_entity_poly.pdbx_seq_one_letter_code
_entity_poly.pdbx_strand_id
1 'polypeptide(L)'
;MNSHFSNYYTEALGAIIGVFTSLYAYLNGWMYVYGNINRNFDSLSFGGVIASYFLLPLCVIMLILSAINTYTNEKYIFNIPISTINKAICIITVIIGLLGAKAYFLIPSIFILFNIYKEWFKVKIKRINEESVNNDEGEQMFLTKSFSNKILENDLENVFFTEQEKELALEKEIKTLATKKVMALELLEKKSDPQFIMEITGLTLKEIQELKKQEAKS
;
A
#
# COMPACT_ATOMS: atom_id res chain seq x y z
N MET A 1 -6.20 8.10 -2.45
CA MET A 1 -7.44 7.30 -2.38
C MET A 1 -8.03 7.47 -0.98
N ASN A 2 -9.34 7.37 -0.75
CA ASN A 2 -9.89 7.59 0.60
C ASN A 2 -9.30 6.55 1.57
N SER A 3 -8.51 6.98 2.57
CA SER A 3 -7.70 6.08 3.41
C SER A 3 -8.54 5.02 4.13
N HIS A 4 -9.81 5.33 4.37
CA HIS A 4 -10.84 4.43 4.90
C HIS A 4 -11.09 3.23 3.96
N PHE A 5 -11.31 3.48 2.66
CA PHE A 5 -11.60 2.45 1.67
C PHE A 5 -10.43 1.46 1.53
N SER A 6 -9.21 1.99 1.43
CA SER A 6 -7.99 1.16 1.32
C SER A 6 -7.80 0.24 2.53
N ASN A 7 -8.11 0.72 3.74
CA ASN A 7 -7.94 -0.07 4.96
C ASN A 7 -8.89 -1.28 4.99
N TYR A 8 -10.20 -1.08 4.77
CA TYR A 8 -11.16 -2.19 4.79
C TYR A 8 -11.05 -3.11 3.58
N TYR A 9 -10.61 -2.58 2.43
CA TYR A 9 -10.29 -3.41 1.28
C TYR A 9 -9.12 -4.37 1.57
N THR A 10 -8.06 -3.86 2.20
CA THR A 10 -6.89 -4.67 2.59
C THR A 10 -7.27 -5.72 3.64
N GLU A 11 -8.15 -5.37 4.57
CA GLU A 11 -8.70 -6.31 5.56
C GLU A 11 -9.55 -7.40 4.91
N ALA A 12 -10.45 -7.04 3.98
CA ALA A 12 -11.24 -8.00 3.21
C ALA A 12 -10.36 -8.96 2.40
N LEU A 13 -9.29 -8.44 1.78
CA LEU A 13 -8.31 -9.26 1.08
C LEU A 13 -7.60 -10.23 2.04
N GLY A 14 -7.20 -9.77 3.22
CA GLY A 14 -6.64 -10.61 4.27
C GLY A 14 -7.61 -11.71 4.72
N ALA A 15 -8.90 -11.38 4.87
CA ALA A 15 -9.95 -12.34 5.21
C ALA A 15 -10.13 -13.41 4.12
N ILE A 16 -10.10 -13.04 2.83
CA ILE A 16 -10.17 -13.99 1.71
C ILE A 16 -8.98 -14.95 1.72
N ILE A 17 -7.76 -14.44 1.86
CA ILE A 17 -6.57 -15.29 1.98
C ILE A 17 -6.71 -16.19 3.22
N GLY A 18 -7.22 -15.64 4.33
CA GLY A 18 -7.51 -16.40 5.55
C GLY A 18 -8.48 -17.56 5.34
N VAL A 19 -9.53 -17.38 4.54
CA VAL A 19 -10.43 -18.48 4.13
C VAL A 19 -9.64 -19.57 3.40
N PHE A 20 -8.85 -19.23 2.39
CA PHE A 20 -8.04 -20.22 1.67
C PHE A 20 -7.03 -20.94 2.57
N THR A 21 -6.35 -20.21 3.45
CA THR A 21 -5.44 -20.79 4.44
C THR A 21 -6.17 -21.73 5.41
N SER A 22 -7.39 -21.38 5.83
CA SER A 22 -8.20 -22.25 6.69
C SER A 22 -8.59 -23.55 5.98
N LEU A 23 -8.99 -23.49 4.72
CA LEU A 23 -9.26 -24.69 3.90
C LEU A 23 -8.00 -25.55 3.75
N TYR A 24 -6.87 -24.92 3.47
CA TYR A 24 -5.58 -25.61 3.36
C TYR A 24 -5.21 -26.34 4.66
N ALA A 25 -5.45 -25.70 5.82
CA ALA A 25 -5.21 -26.32 7.13
C ALA A 25 -6.14 -27.52 7.41
N TYR A 26 -7.39 -27.48 6.93
CA TYR A 26 -8.30 -28.63 6.98
C TYR A 26 -7.79 -29.80 6.13
N LEU A 27 -7.31 -29.52 4.91
CA LEU A 27 -6.81 -30.57 4.00
C LEU A 27 -5.55 -31.25 4.55
N ASN A 28 -4.69 -30.52 5.25
CA ASN A 28 -3.48 -31.04 5.87
C ASN A 28 -3.72 -31.74 7.23
N GLY A 29 -4.97 -31.80 7.70
CA GLY A 29 -5.32 -32.45 8.97
C GLY A 29 -4.85 -31.71 10.22
N TRP A 30 -4.48 -30.43 10.13
CA TRP A 30 -4.20 -29.60 11.31
C TRP A 30 -5.49 -29.15 12.01
N MET A 31 -6.60 -29.21 11.28
CA MET A 31 -7.94 -28.83 11.70
C MET A 31 -8.93 -29.83 11.09
N TYR A 32 -10.07 -30.06 11.75
CA TYR A 32 -11.09 -31.01 11.28
C TYR A 32 -12.46 -30.36 11.22
N VAL A 33 -13.27 -30.77 10.25
CA VAL A 33 -14.67 -30.31 10.15
C VAL A 33 -15.43 -30.74 11.41
N TYR A 34 -16.33 -29.89 11.91
CA TYR A 34 -17.13 -30.07 13.14
C TYR A 34 -17.54 -31.52 13.42
N GLY A 35 -18.16 -32.18 12.44
CA GLY A 35 -18.69 -33.55 12.58
C GLY A 35 -17.63 -34.64 12.80
N ASN A 36 -16.35 -34.34 12.53
CA ASN A 36 -15.25 -35.30 12.62
C ASN A 36 -14.25 -34.99 13.74
N ILE A 37 -14.44 -33.89 14.49
CA ILE A 37 -13.54 -33.48 15.57
C ILE A 37 -13.55 -34.50 16.70
N ASN A 38 -14.73 -34.97 17.13
CA ASN A 38 -14.84 -35.90 18.26
C ASN A 38 -14.17 -37.26 17.99
N ARG A 39 -14.09 -37.68 16.72
CA ARG A 39 -13.41 -38.93 16.33
C ARG A 39 -11.90 -38.81 16.25
N ASN A 40 -11.38 -37.62 16.01
CA ASN A 40 -9.95 -37.38 15.79
C ASN A 40 -9.33 -36.51 16.89
N PHE A 41 -10.02 -36.33 18.02
CA PHE A 41 -9.65 -35.42 19.09
C PHE A 41 -8.21 -35.67 19.59
N ASP A 42 -7.83 -36.94 19.74
CA ASP A 42 -6.49 -37.35 20.19
C ASP A 42 -5.37 -36.94 19.22
N SER A 43 -5.69 -36.68 17.95
CA SER A 43 -4.73 -36.23 16.94
C SER A 43 -4.60 -34.71 16.84
N LEU A 44 -5.55 -33.96 17.39
CA LEU A 44 -5.52 -32.49 17.37
C LEU A 44 -4.85 -31.93 18.63
N SER A 45 -4.09 -30.85 18.44
CA SER A 45 -3.77 -29.95 19.54
C SER A 45 -5.03 -29.16 19.97
N PHE A 46 -5.06 -28.71 21.22
CA PHE A 46 -6.13 -27.83 21.73
C PHE A 46 -6.37 -26.60 20.84
N GLY A 47 -5.30 -25.99 20.31
CA GLY A 47 -5.39 -24.89 19.35
C GLY A 47 -6.04 -25.29 18.02
N GLY A 48 -5.74 -26.49 17.53
CA GLY A 48 -6.40 -27.07 16.36
C GLY A 48 -7.89 -27.31 16.59
N VAL A 49 -8.30 -27.74 17.79
CA VAL A 49 -9.72 -27.92 18.14
C VAL A 49 -10.45 -26.58 18.11
N ILE A 50 -9.93 -25.56 18.79
CA ILE A 50 -10.54 -24.21 18.80
C ILE A 50 -10.64 -23.67 17.38
N ALA A 51 -9.54 -23.70 16.61
CA ALA A 51 -9.53 -23.19 15.26
C ALA A 51 -10.51 -23.94 14.36
N SER A 52 -10.69 -25.25 14.56
CA SER A 52 -11.62 -26.07 13.78
C SER A 52 -13.07 -25.59 13.88
N TYR A 53 -13.46 -25.01 15.02
CA TYR A 53 -14.79 -24.44 15.22
C TYR A 53 -14.90 -23.00 14.73
N PHE A 54 -13.86 -22.19 14.97
CA PHE A 54 -14.00 -20.73 14.89
C PHE A 54 -13.32 -20.09 13.69
N LEU A 55 -12.24 -20.66 13.14
CA LEU A 55 -11.38 -19.95 12.19
C LEU A 55 -12.10 -19.57 10.90
N LEU A 56 -12.68 -20.56 10.21
CA LEU A 56 -13.37 -20.33 8.94
C LEU A 56 -14.61 -19.43 9.11
N PRO A 57 -15.48 -19.63 10.10
CA PRO A 57 -16.56 -18.69 10.39
C PRO A 57 -16.06 -17.27 10.68
N LEU A 58 -14.98 -17.09 11.45
CA LEU A 58 -14.42 -15.76 11.72
C LEU A 58 -13.91 -15.07 10.45
N CYS A 59 -13.20 -15.79 9.58
CA CYS A 59 -12.73 -15.23 8.32
C CYS A 59 -13.91 -14.77 7.43
N VAL A 60 -15.01 -15.53 7.40
CA VAL A 60 -16.23 -15.12 6.66
C VAL A 60 -16.91 -13.92 7.31
N ILE A 61 -17.06 -13.90 8.64
CA ILE A 61 -17.63 -12.76 9.38
C ILE A 61 -16.80 -11.50 9.13
N MET A 62 -15.48 -11.60 9.15
CA MET A 62 -14.57 -10.48 8.88
C MET A 62 -14.73 -9.93 7.46
N LEU A 63 -14.90 -10.80 6.46
CA LEU A 63 -15.15 -10.39 5.09
C LEU A 63 -16.44 -9.57 4.99
N ILE A 64 -17.52 -10.07 5.61
CA ILE A 64 -18.81 -9.37 5.66
C ILE A 64 -18.68 -8.03 6.41
N LEU A 65 -17.98 -8.02 7.55
CA LEU A 65 -17.82 -6.82 8.36
C LEU A 65 -16.98 -5.75 7.64
N SER A 66 -15.91 -6.15 6.95
CA SER A 66 -15.10 -5.27 6.10
C SER A 66 -15.93 -4.67 4.97
N ALA A 67 -16.80 -5.47 4.34
CA ALA A 67 -17.72 -4.99 3.31
C ALA A 67 -18.71 -3.98 3.88
N ILE A 68 -19.36 -4.27 5.01
CA ILE A 68 -20.29 -3.34 5.68
C ILE A 68 -19.57 -2.03 6.04
N ASN A 69 -18.38 -2.12 6.62
CA ASN A 69 -17.60 -0.94 7.03
C ASN A 69 -17.16 -0.07 5.84
N THR A 70 -17.08 -0.66 4.65
CA THR A 70 -16.73 0.09 3.44
C THR A 70 -17.89 0.99 2.98
N TYR A 71 -19.14 0.55 3.15
CA TYR A 71 -20.33 1.24 2.65
C TYR A 71 -21.12 2.00 3.72
N THR A 72 -20.99 1.64 4.99
CA THR A 72 -21.76 2.27 6.06
C THR A 72 -21.06 3.53 6.57
N ASN A 73 -21.81 4.63 6.62
CA ASN A 73 -21.37 5.88 7.25
C ASN A 73 -21.70 5.92 8.74
N GLU A 74 -22.55 5.01 9.21
CA GLU A 74 -22.91 4.88 10.62
C GLU A 74 -21.71 4.37 11.43
N LYS A 75 -21.38 5.06 12.51
CA LYS A 75 -20.19 4.76 13.31
C LYS A 75 -20.46 3.81 14.47
N TYR A 76 -21.70 3.42 14.71
CA TYR A 76 -22.11 2.72 15.93
C TYR A 76 -23.04 1.55 15.63
N ILE A 77 -22.79 0.42 16.29
CA ILE A 77 -23.68 -0.75 16.36
C ILE A 77 -23.83 -1.08 17.85
N PHE A 78 -25.06 -1.24 18.35
CA PHE A 78 -25.33 -1.52 19.78
C PHE A 78 -24.60 -0.57 20.75
N ASN A 79 -24.57 0.74 20.45
CA ASN A 79 -23.91 1.77 21.27
C ASN A 79 -22.37 1.65 21.37
N ILE A 80 -21.77 0.75 20.59
CA ILE A 80 -20.32 0.54 20.52
C ILE A 80 -19.84 1.01 19.14
N PRO A 81 -18.71 1.73 19.05
CA PRO A 81 -18.16 2.14 17.78
C PRO A 81 -17.74 0.91 16.95
N ILE A 82 -18.17 0.87 15.68
CA ILE A 82 -17.92 -0.26 14.78
C ILE A 82 -16.42 -0.52 14.60
N SER A 83 -15.62 0.55 14.61
CA SER A 83 -14.16 0.46 14.52
C SER A 83 -13.54 -0.34 15.67
N THR A 84 -14.11 -0.28 16.88
CA THR A 84 -13.63 -1.05 18.04
C THR A 84 -14.00 -2.51 17.92
N ILE A 85 -15.23 -2.81 17.49
CA ILE A 85 -15.68 -4.19 17.24
C ILE A 85 -14.81 -4.83 16.17
N ASN A 86 -14.55 -4.11 15.08
CA ASN A 86 -13.71 -4.58 13.99
C ASN A 86 -12.29 -4.90 14.47
N LYS A 87 -11.65 -3.98 15.21
CA LYS A 87 -10.32 -4.20 15.82
C LYS A 87 -10.30 -5.45 16.70
N ALA A 88 -11.33 -5.67 17.54
CA ALA A 88 -11.42 -6.85 18.39
C ALA A 88 -11.53 -8.15 17.58
N ILE A 89 -12.38 -8.18 16.55
CA ILE A 89 -12.55 -9.34 15.67
C ILE A 89 -11.26 -9.64 14.91
N CYS A 90 -10.55 -8.63 14.41
CA CYS A 90 -9.23 -8.81 13.77
C CYS A 90 -8.23 -9.51 14.69
N ILE A 91 -8.09 -9.02 15.92
CA ILE A 91 -7.15 -9.58 16.90
C ILE A 91 -7.51 -11.03 17.24
N ILE A 92 -8.79 -11.29 17.54
CA ILE A 92 -9.25 -12.64 17.87
C ILE A 92 -9.01 -13.60 16.70
N THR A 93 -9.29 -13.16 15.47
CA THR A 93 -9.09 -13.99 14.26
C THR A 93 -7.62 -14.35 14.07
N VAL A 94 -6.71 -13.41 14.27
CA VAL A 94 -5.27 -13.68 14.16
C VAL A 94 -4.79 -14.64 15.23
N ILE A 95 -5.25 -14.50 16.47
CA ILE A 95 -4.91 -15.43 17.55
C ILE A 95 -5.38 -16.85 17.21
N ILE A 96 -6.65 -17.01 16.82
CA ILE A 96 -7.23 -18.31 16.47
C ILE A 96 -6.58 -18.90 15.22
N GLY A 97 -6.26 -18.06 14.23
CA GLY A 97 -5.62 -18.49 12.99
C GLY A 97 -4.20 -18.99 13.20
N LEU A 98 -3.41 -18.32 14.05
CA LEU A 98 -2.07 -18.79 14.43
C LEU A 98 -2.13 -20.07 15.29
N LEU A 99 -3.15 -20.22 16.14
CA LEU A 99 -3.38 -21.45 16.91
C LEU A 99 -3.72 -22.66 16.03
N GLY A 100 -4.47 -22.45 14.94
CA GLY A 100 -4.91 -23.51 14.03
C GLY A 100 -3.95 -23.76 12.86
N ALA A 101 -3.87 -22.78 11.96
CA ALA A 101 -3.12 -22.87 10.72
C ALA A 101 -1.63 -22.51 10.88
N LYS A 102 -1.16 -22.25 12.11
CA LYS A 102 0.25 -22.04 12.46
C LYS A 102 0.89 -20.94 11.60
N ALA A 103 2.10 -21.19 11.08
CA ALA A 103 2.85 -20.25 10.27
C ALA A 103 2.16 -19.86 8.95
N TYR A 104 1.29 -20.71 8.41
CA TYR A 104 0.59 -20.42 7.14
C TYR A 104 -0.40 -19.26 7.30
N PHE A 105 -0.84 -18.98 8.53
CA PHE A 105 -1.72 -17.85 8.81
C PHE A 105 -0.99 -16.52 8.97
N LEU A 106 0.34 -16.48 8.89
CA LEU A 106 1.11 -15.22 8.99
C LEU A 106 0.77 -14.24 7.87
N ILE A 107 0.66 -14.73 6.63
CA ILE A 107 0.33 -13.88 5.48
C ILE A 107 -1.06 -13.24 5.69
N PRO A 108 -2.17 -14.00 5.91
CA PRO A 108 -3.46 -13.40 6.25
C PRO A 108 -3.38 -12.41 7.41
N SER A 109 -2.63 -12.74 8.46
CA SER A 109 -2.53 -11.91 9.67
C SER A 109 -1.96 -10.52 9.39
N ILE A 110 -0.96 -10.41 8.51
CA ILE A 110 -0.37 -9.12 8.14
C ILE A 110 -1.43 -8.24 7.47
N PHE A 111 -2.20 -8.78 6.52
CA PHE A 111 -3.25 -8.03 5.83
C PHE A 111 -4.41 -7.65 6.77
N ILE A 112 -4.83 -8.57 7.65
CA ILE A 112 -5.91 -8.33 8.61
C ILE A 112 -5.54 -7.22 9.63
N LEU A 113 -4.29 -7.20 10.11
CA LEU A 113 -3.82 -6.19 11.07
C LEU A 113 -3.43 -4.85 10.43
N PHE A 114 -3.53 -4.72 9.10
CA PHE A 114 -3.07 -3.54 8.36
C PHE A 114 -3.50 -2.21 8.98
N ASN A 115 -4.79 -2.11 9.31
CA ASN A 115 -5.36 -0.90 9.89
C ASN A 115 -4.77 -0.55 11.27
N ILE A 116 -4.41 -1.56 12.07
CA ILE A 116 -3.90 -1.38 13.43
C ILE A 116 -2.47 -0.85 13.41
N TYR A 117 -1.57 -1.48 12.64
CA TYR A 117 -0.19 -1.00 12.62
C TYR A 117 -0.04 0.30 11.82
N LYS A 118 -0.89 0.56 10.81
CA LYS A 118 -0.88 1.85 10.08
C LYS A 118 -1.05 3.04 11.03
N GLU A 119 -2.01 2.96 11.97
CA GLU A 119 -2.18 3.98 13.01
C GLU A 119 -0.91 4.09 13.88
N TRP A 120 -0.31 2.96 14.25
CA TRP A 120 0.90 2.91 15.08
C TRP A 120 2.10 3.57 14.40
N PHE A 121 2.34 3.28 13.12
CA PHE A 121 3.40 3.91 12.33
C PHE A 121 3.18 5.43 12.19
N LYS A 122 1.95 5.87 11.96
CA LYS A 122 1.62 7.29 11.86
C LYS A 122 1.94 8.05 13.15
N VAL A 123 1.59 7.48 14.31
CA VAL A 123 1.90 8.08 15.62
C VAL A 123 3.41 8.10 15.86
N LYS A 124 4.13 7.03 15.51
CA LYS A 124 5.59 6.96 15.69
C LYS A 124 6.32 8.02 14.86
N ILE A 125 5.95 8.19 13.59
CA ILE A 125 6.52 9.23 12.71
C ILE A 125 6.24 10.63 13.27
N LYS A 126 5.00 10.87 13.75
CA LYS A 126 4.64 12.17 14.33
C LYS A 126 5.51 12.53 15.54
N ARG A 127 5.77 11.57 16.43
CA ARG A 127 6.65 11.79 17.59
C ARG A 127 8.08 12.12 17.18
N ILE A 128 8.63 11.40 16.20
CA ILE A 128 9.99 11.66 15.69
C ILE A 128 10.11 13.10 15.15
N ASN A 129 9.10 13.58 14.42
CA ASN A 129 9.09 14.93 13.86
C ASN A 129 8.90 16.02 14.94
N GLU A 130 8.15 15.75 16.00
CA GLU A 130 8.00 16.68 17.13
C GLU A 130 9.30 16.78 17.95
N GLU A 131 10.02 15.66 18.07
CA GLU A 131 11.31 15.59 18.78
C GLU A 131 12.44 16.28 17.99
N SER A 132 12.43 16.22 16.65
CA SER A 132 13.37 16.99 15.81
C SER A 132 13.10 18.50 15.86
N VAL A 133 11.84 18.93 15.95
CA VAL A 133 11.48 20.37 16.00
C VAL A 133 11.89 21.01 17.33
N ASN A 134 11.89 20.26 18.44
CA ASN A 134 12.26 20.79 19.76
C ASN A 134 13.78 20.89 19.95
N ASN A 135 14.60 20.26 19.10
CA ASN A 135 16.06 20.32 19.17
C ASN A 135 16.66 21.47 18.33
N ASP A 136 15.87 22.09 17.44
CA ASP A 136 16.28 23.17 16.54
C ASP A 136 15.60 24.50 16.90
N GLU A 137 15.72 24.96 18.17
CA GLU A 137 15.32 26.33 18.56
C GLU A 137 16.33 27.40 18.10
N GLY A 138 16.71 27.35 16.82
CA GLY A 138 17.62 28.29 16.19
C GLY A 138 17.20 28.59 14.76
N GLU A 139 16.38 29.63 14.61
CA GLU A 139 16.11 30.39 13.38
C GLU A 139 14.95 29.95 12.45
N GLN A 140 14.01 30.91 12.32
CA GLN A 140 13.08 31.15 11.22
C GLN A 140 11.69 30.46 11.25
N MET A 141 10.85 31.01 12.14
CA MET A 141 9.64 31.78 11.76
C MET A 141 8.54 31.07 10.95
N PHE A 142 7.69 30.35 11.67
CA PHE A 142 6.22 30.50 11.71
C PHE A 142 5.33 30.35 10.45
N LEU A 143 5.84 30.08 9.24
CA LEU A 143 4.99 29.86 8.05
C LEU A 143 4.90 28.41 7.54
N THR A 144 5.68 27.48 8.08
CA THR A 144 5.80 26.11 7.52
C THR A 144 4.83 25.09 8.15
N LYS A 145 4.20 25.42 9.29
CA LYS A 145 3.47 24.44 10.12
C LYS A 145 2.13 23.98 9.51
N SER A 146 1.51 24.76 8.61
CA SER A 146 0.27 24.37 7.92
C SER A 146 0.51 23.70 6.56
N PHE A 147 1.65 23.97 5.90
CA PHE A 147 2.00 23.37 4.61
C PHE A 147 2.65 21.98 4.76
N SER A 148 3.44 21.75 5.81
CA SER A 148 4.19 20.50 5.99
C SER A 148 3.32 19.28 6.32
N ASN A 149 2.26 19.47 7.12
CA ASN A 149 1.37 18.35 7.49
C ASN A 149 0.56 17.79 6.31
N LYS A 150 0.32 18.61 5.27
CA LYS A 150 -0.40 18.18 4.05
C LYS A 150 0.51 17.49 3.02
N ILE A 151 1.81 17.79 3.09
CA ILE A 151 2.84 17.21 2.21
C ILE A 151 3.27 15.83 2.74
N LEU A 152 3.46 15.69 4.06
CA LEU A 152 3.95 14.44 4.65
C LEU A 152 2.94 13.27 4.62
N GLU A 153 1.63 13.55 4.70
CA GLU A 153 0.59 12.51 4.54
C GLU A 153 0.50 12.00 3.10
N ASN A 154 0.82 12.83 2.11
CA ASN A 154 0.92 12.43 0.71
C ASN A 154 2.24 11.71 0.41
N ASP A 155 3.33 12.08 1.07
CA ASP A 155 4.66 11.53 0.77
C ASP A 155 4.83 10.09 1.25
N LEU A 156 4.23 9.66 2.36
CA LEU A 156 4.37 8.26 2.81
C LEU A 156 3.59 7.26 1.93
N GLU A 157 2.45 7.66 1.37
CA GLU A 157 1.67 6.85 0.42
C GLU A 157 2.34 6.85 -0.96
N ASN A 158 3.10 7.91 -1.29
CA ASN A 158 3.87 8.02 -2.54
C ASN A 158 5.23 7.31 -2.48
N VAL A 159 5.95 7.25 -1.37
CA VAL A 159 7.33 6.70 -1.33
C VAL A 159 7.39 5.22 -1.75
N PHE A 160 6.41 4.40 -1.35
CA PHE A 160 6.38 2.97 -1.74
C PHE A 160 5.94 2.72 -3.20
N PHE A 161 5.22 3.65 -3.82
CA PHE A 161 4.76 3.53 -5.22
C PHE A 161 5.63 4.32 -6.21
N THR A 162 6.33 5.38 -5.76
CA THR A 162 7.03 6.32 -6.66
C THR A 162 8.46 5.97 -7.02
N GLU A 163 9.19 5.14 -6.27
CA GLU A 163 10.56 4.79 -6.71
C GLU A 163 10.55 4.01 -8.03
N GLN A 164 9.63 3.04 -8.16
CA GLN A 164 9.52 2.20 -9.35
C GLN A 164 8.92 2.95 -10.56
N GLU A 165 7.99 3.89 -10.32
CA GLU A 165 7.41 4.72 -11.40
C GLU A 165 8.31 5.89 -11.80
N LYS A 166 9.09 6.48 -10.88
CA LYS A 166 10.05 7.56 -11.20
C LYS A 166 11.23 7.04 -12.00
N GLU A 167 11.75 5.84 -11.72
CA GLU A 167 12.79 5.23 -12.55
C GLU A 167 12.29 5.00 -13.98
N LEU A 168 11.08 4.46 -14.14
CA LEU A 168 10.48 4.19 -15.46
C LEU A 168 10.09 5.49 -16.21
N ALA A 169 9.63 6.52 -15.50
CA ALA A 169 9.28 7.82 -16.08
C ALA A 169 10.52 8.62 -16.46
N LEU A 170 11.57 8.60 -15.63
CA LEU A 170 12.87 9.20 -15.93
C LEU A 170 13.53 8.49 -17.12
N GLU A 171 13.47 7.16 -17.19
CA GLU A 171 13.97 6.39 -18.33
C GLU A 171 13.20 6.73 -19.62
N LYS A 172 11.87 6.85 -19.55
CA LYS A 172 11.04 7.32 -20.67
C LYS A 172 11.33 8.76 -21.07
N GLU A 173 11.53 9.66 -20.11
CA GLU A 173 11.83 11.07 -20.36
C GLU A 173 13.23 11.24 -20.98
N ILE A 174 14.24 10.53 -20.47
CA ILE A 174 15.59 10.47 -21.04
C ILE A 174 15.55 9.90 -22.46
N LYS A 175 14.79 8.82 -22.70
CA LYS A 175 14.65 8.20 -24.02
C LYS A 175 13.94 9.12 -25.01
N THR A 176 12.86 9.79 -24.60
CA THR A 176 12.14 10.75 -25.46
C THR A 176 12.98 12.00 -25.76
N LEU A 177 13.76 12.49 -24.80
CA LEU A 177 14.67 13.62 -25.00
C LEU A 177 15.82 13.26 -25.93
N ALA A 178 16.37 12.05 -25.82
CA ALA A 178 17.36 11.52 -26.76
C ALA A 178 16.79 11.43 -28.18
N THR A 179 15.58 10.88 -28.35
CA THR A 179 14.93 10.77 -29.67
C THR A 179 14.63 12.14 -30.29
N LYS A 180 14.17 13.12 -29.50
CA LYS A 180 13.96 14.50 -29.96
C LYS A 180 15.25 15.15 -30.46
N LYS A 181 16.37 14.92 -29.76
CA LYS A 181 17.68 15.43 -30.17
C LYS A 181 18.19 14.77 -31.44
N VAL A 182 18.06 13.44 -31.59
CA VAL A 182 18.44 12.74 -32.82
C VAL A 182 17.63 13.24 -34.02
N MET A 183 16.31 13.38 -33.86
CA MET A 183 15.43 13.89 -34.92
C MET A 183 15.76 15.34 -35.29
N ALA A 184 16.11 16.18 -34.31
CA ALA A 184 16.55 17.55 -34.57
C ALA A 184 17.86 17.62 -35.36
N LEU A 185 18.83 16.74 -35.06
CA LEU A 185 20.10 16.66 -35.79
C LEU A 185 19.87 16.20 -37.25
N GLU A 186 19.09 15.14 -37.47
CA GLU A 186 18.77 14.68 -38.84
C GLU A 186 18.07 15.77 -39.68
N LEU A 187 17.20 16.57 -39.07
CA LEU A 187 16.52 17.67 -39.76
C LEU A 187 17.47 18.87 -40.02
N LEU A 188 18.43 19.13 -39.12
CA LEU A 188 19.48 20.12 -39.31
C LEU A 188 20.42 19.74 -40.46
N GLU A 189 20.82 18.46 -40.56
CA GLU A 189 21.65 17.94 -41.65
C GLU A 189 20.96 18.13 -43.01
N LYS A 190 19.64 17.92 -43.06
CA LYS A 190 18.80 18.16 -44.25
C LYS A 190 18.56 19.65 -44.56
N LYS A 191 19.21 20.57 -43.84
CA LYS A 191 19.05 22.03 -43.95
C LYS A 191 17.60 22.51 -43.77
N SER A 192 16.84 21.82 -42.91
CA SER A 192 15.45 22.18 -42.61
C SER A 192 15.38 23.50 -41.83
N ASP A 193 14.26 24.20 -41.97
CA ASP A 193 14.06 25.48 -41.28
C ASP A 193 14.01 25.29 -39.74
N PRO A 194 14.68 26.15 -38.94
CA PRO A 194 14.67 26.04 -37.48
C PRO A 194 13.28 26.15 -36.83
N GLN A 195 12.33 26.87 -37.43
CA GLN A 195 10.95 26.94 -36.91
C GLN A 195 10.23 25.60 -37.12
N PHE A 196 10.45 24.95 -38.27
CA PHE A 196 9.92 23.62 -38.55
C PHE A 196 10.48 22.55 -37.59
N ILE A 197 11.77 22.61 -37.27
CA ILE A 197 12.40 21.67 -36.32
C ILE A 197 11.81 21.84 -34.91
N MET A 198 11.54 23.07 -34.49
CA MET A 198 10.91 23.39 -33.22
C MET A 198 9.48 22.81 -33.14
N GLU A 199 8.69 22.92 -34.21
CA GLU A 199 7.34 22.37 -34.28
C GLU A 199 7.30 20.84 -34.18
N ILE A 200 8.25 20.16 -34.82
CA ILE A 200 8.29 18.68 -34.86
C ILE A 200 8.90 18.09 -33.58
N THR A 201 9.96 18.69 -33.05
CA THR A 201 10.72 18.11 -31.92
C THR A 201 10.31 18.69 -30.56
N GLY A 202 9.65 19.85 -30.56
CA GLY A 202 9.30 20.61 -29.36
C GLY A 202 10.51 21.20 -28.63
N LEU A 203 11.69 21.20 -29.25
CA LEU A 203 12.91 21.82 -28.71
C LEU A 203 12.88 23.33 -28.89
N THR A 204 13.44 24.05 -27.94
CA THR A 204 13.55 25.51 -28.03
C THR A 204 14.60 25.93 -29.06
N LEU A 205 14.44 27.15 -29.58
CA LEU A 205 15.35 27.74 -30.57
C LEU A 205 16.81 27.82 -30.05
N LYS A 206 17.00 27.98 -28.73
CA LYS A 206 18.32 27.96 -28.09
C LYS A 206 18.96 26.58 -28.13
N GLU A 207 18.20 25.53 -27.82
CA GLU A 207 18.69 24.14 -27.85
C GLU A 207 19.06 23.69 -29.27
N ILE A 208 18.26 24.08 -30.28
CA ILE A 208 18.55 23.81 -31.70
C ILE A 208 19.84 24.53 -32.14
N GLN A 209 20.05 25.77 -31.69
CA GLN A 209 21.28 26.52 -31.97
C GLN A 209 22.52 25.94 -31.29
N GLU A 210 22.37 25.38 -30.09
CA GLU A 210 23.46 24.67 -29.40
C GLU A 210 23.81 23.37 -30.12
N LEU A 211 22.82 22.58 -30.56
CA LEU A 211 23.03 21.38 -31.38
C LEU A 211 23.75 21.71 -32.69
N LYS A 212 23.34 22.77 -33.38
CA LYS A 212 24.01 23.25 -34.61
C LYS A 212 25.46 23.68 -34.38
N LYS A 213 25.78 24.24 -33.21
CA LYS A 213 27.16 24.62 -32.83
C LYS A 213 28.01 23.41 -32.45
N GLN A 214 27.40 22.34 -31.95
CA GLN A 214 28.08 21.08 -31.64
C GLN A 214 28.40 20.29 -32.92
N GLU A 215 27.49 20.26 -33.90
CA GLU A 215 27.76 19.69 -35.24
C GLU A 215 28.89 20.43 -35.97
N ALA A 216 28.91 21.76 -35.94
CA ALA A 216 29.93 22.54 -36.63
C ALA A 216 31.36 22.40 -36.04
N LYS A 217 31.49 21.71 -34.90
CA LYS A 217 32.78 21.44 -34.22
C LYS A 217 33.22 19.97 -34.31
N SER A 218 32.36 19.07 -34.80
CA SER A 218 32.70 17.67 -35.08
C SER A 218 33.10 17.49 -36.55
#